data_AF-A0A5J4TQL6-F1
#
_entry.id   AF-A0A5J4TQL6-F1
#
_cell.length_a   1.000
_cell.length_b   1.000
_cell.length_c   1.000
_cell.angle_alpha   90.00
_cell.angle_beta   90.00
_cell.angle_gamma   90.00
#
_symmetry.space_group_name_H-M   'P 1'
#
loop_
_entity.id
_entity.type
_entity.pdbx_description
1 polymer ?
#
loop_
_entity_poly.entity_id
_entity_poly.type
_entity_poly.pdbx_seq_one_letter_code
_entity_poly.pdbx_strand_id
1 'polypeptide(L)'
;MNRSCKQVIQIPKFLHSLTVLSSFKLGNHSNQEVDLQRLKVRQWSRECLSRVLNGGDAQEFADLVNVGYGKVICISFSTAGGIGEENDYDIFNGLMCIFDFFRELHEGRNDLQPSFQPLPLLARRTKEQIEEEGANEEMEAQMNNNGYNCRIKYYAKYAQAVILNHFIHRR
;
A
#
# COMPACT_ATOMS: atom_id res chain seq x y z
N MET A 1 1.06 -7.21 -17.24
CA MET A 1 1.01 -5.72 -17.36
C MET A 1 0.62 -5.30 -18.77
N ASN A 2 -0.34 -4.38 -18.95
CA ASN A 2 -0.66 -3.78 -20.25
C ASN A 2 0.54 -2.94 -20.76
N ARG A 3 0.81 -2.94 -22.06
CA ARG A 3 1.90 -2.20 -22.71
C ARG A 3 1.90 -0.71 -22.34
N SER A 4 0.72 -0.10 -22.22
CA SER A 4 0.59 1.30 -21.83
C SER A 4 1.05 1.56 -20.40
N CYS A 5 0.75 0.66 -19.45
CA CYS A 5 1.22 0.80 -18.06
C CYS A 5 2.75 0.73 -17.98
N LYS A 6 3.39 -0.19 -18.74
CA LYS A 6 4.86 -0.29 -18.79
C LYS A 6 5.51 1.02 -19.22
N GLN A 7 4.94 1.70 -20.21
CA GLN A 7 5.48 2.96 -20.74
C GLN A 7 5.33 4.11 -19.74
N VAL A 8 4.22 4.16 -19.01
CA VAL A 8 3.95 5.24 -18.06
C VAL A 8 4.84 5.13 -16.81
N ILE A 9 5.16 3.92 -16.35
CA ILE A 9 6.06 3.71 -15.20
C ILE A 9 7.48 4.24 -15.48
N GLN A 10 7.93 4.22 -16.74
CA GLN A 10 9.24 4.73 -17.14
C GLN A 10 9.33 6.27 -17.08
N ILE A 11 8.21 6.97 -16.89
CA ILE A 11 8.21 8.43 -16.76
C ILE A 11 8.87 8.80 -15.43
N PRO A 12 9.92 9.66 -15.43
CA PRO A 12 10.60 10.06 -14.21
C PRO A 12 9.62 10.61 -13.16
N LYS A 13 9.79 10.17 -11.90
CA LYS A 13 8.96 10.58 -10.75
C LYS A 13 7.48 10.20 -10.83
N PHE A 14 7.06 9.39 -11.80
CA PHE A 14 5.66 8.98 -11.92
C PHE A 14 5.19 8.21 -10.67
N LEU A 15 5.94 7.18 -10.27
CA LEU A 15 5.64 6.40 -9.05
C LEU A 15 5.63 7.28 -7.81
N HIS A 16 6.62 8.17 -7.67
CA HIS A 16 6.66 9.11 -6.56
C HIS A 16 5.41 10.01 -6.50
N SER A 17 4.98 10.53 -7.66
CA SER A 17 3.78 11.38 -7.73
C SER A 17 2.53 10.60 -7.33
N LEU A 18 2.36 9.38 -7.82
CA LEU A 18 1.25 8.51 -7.43
C LEU A 18 1.26 8.19 -5.94
N THR A 19 2.43 7.89 -5.38
CA THR A 19 2.59 7.63 -3.94
C THR A 19 2.20 8.86 -3.13
N VAL A 20 2.62 10.07 -3.51
CA VAL A 20 2.18 11.29 -2.80
C VAL A 20 0.68 11.53 -2.96
N LEU A 21 0.13 11.24 -4.14
CA LEU A 21 -1.30 11.44 -4.41
C LEU A 21 -2.19 10.43 -3.68
N SER A 22 -1.70 9.24 -3.32
CA SER A 22 -2.49 8.23 -2.59
C SER A 22 -2.84 8.65 -1.15
N SER A 23 -2.10 9.59 -0.57
CA SER A 23 -2.38 10.20 0.74
C SER A 23 -2.70 11.70 0.64
N PHE A 24 -3.06 12.19 -0.56
CA PHE A 24 -3.25 13.62 -0.82
C PHE A 24 -4.27 14.24 0.14
N LYS A 25 -3.78 15.19 0.95
CA LYS A 25 -4.60 15.98 1.89
C LYS A 25 -5.50 15.10 2.77
N LEU A 26 -5.05 13.90 3.11
CA LEU A 26 -5.75 13.00 4.04
C LEU A 26 -5.99 13.71 5.38
N GLY A 27 -7.19 13.60 5.94
CA GLY A 27 -7.58 14.25 7.19
C GLY A 27 -7.76 15.77 7.09
N ASN A 28 -7.60 16.37 5.90
CA ASN A 28 -7.86 17.78 5.67
C ASN A 28 -9.23 17.93 5.02
N HIS A 29 -10.24 18.21 5.83
CA HIS A 29 -11.60 18.48 5.37
C HIS A 29 -11.77 19.94 4.97
N SER A 30 -12.53 20.15 3.91
CA SER A 30 -12.81 21.49 3.39
C SER A 30 -14.31 21.65 3.14
N ASN A 31 -14.74 21.46 1.90
CA ASN A 31 -16.14 21.35 1.54
C ASN A 31 -16.39 20.01 0.86
N GLN A 32 -17.66 19.59 0.84
CA GLN A 32 -18.05 18.26 0.35
C GLN A 32 -17.58 17.98 -1.08
N GLU A 33 -17.63 18.96 -1.98
CA GLU A 33 -17.21 18.78 -3.38
C GLU A 33 -15.71 18.58 -3.49
N VAL A 34 -14.92 19.42 -2.83
CA VAL A 34 -13.46 19.33 -2.82
C VAL A 34 -13.00 18.04 -2.13
N ASP A 35 -13.67 17.64 -1.04
CA ASP A 35 -13.33 16.41 -0.32
C ASP A 35 -13.65 15.16 -1.17
N LEU A 36 -14.74 15.18 -1.95
CA LEU A 36 -15.05 14.12 -2.91
C LEU A 36 -14.01 14.05 -4.05
N GLN A 37 -13.53 15.19 -4.54
CA GLN A 37 -12.47 15.22 -5.55
C GLN A 37 -11.16 14.67 -4.99
N ARG A 38 -10.78 15.04 -3.76
CA ARG A 38 -9.60 14.52 -3.06
C ARG A 38 -9.67 13.01 -2.87
N LEU A 39 -10.83 12.50 -2.44
CA LEU A 39 -11.06 11.06 -2.31
C LEU A 39 -10.84 10.34 -3.64
N LYS A 40 -11.42 10.85 -4.73
CA LYS A 40 -11.21 10.27 -6.08
C LYS A 40 -9.74 10.26 -6.47
N VAL A 41 -9.01 11.36 -6.25
CA VAL A 41 -7.57 11.43 -6.55
C VAL A 41 -6.81 10.33 -5.81
N ARG A 42 -7.10 10.12 -4.52
CA ARG A 42 -6.48 9.06 -3.72
C ARG A 42 -6.83 7.66 -4.26
N GLN A 43 -8.12 7.40 -4.52
CA GLN A 43 -8.60 6.13 -5.08
C GLN A 43 -7.92 5.78 -6.40
N TRP A 44 -7.94 6.70 -7.38
CA TRP A 44 -7.34 6.48 -8.70
C TRP A 44 -5.82 6.29 -8.61
N SER A 45 -5.16 7.02 -7.71
CA SER A 45 -3.72 6.88 -7.52
C SER A 45 -3.35 5.51 -6.97
N ARG A 46 -4.11 5.01 -5.98
CA ARG A 46 -3.92 3.68 -5.41
C ARG A 46 -4.27 2.57 -6.39
N GLU A 47 -5.34 2.71 -7.16
CA GLU A 47 -5.67 1.73 -8.19
C GLU A 47 -4.57 1.66 -9.25
N CYS A 48 -4.00 2.81 -9.63
CA CYS A 48 -2.87 2.85 -10.54
C CYS A 48 -1.65 2.11 -9.93
N LEU A 49 -1.29 2.39 -8.68
CA LEU A 49 -0.21 1.70 -7.96
C LEU A 49 -0.45 0.18 -7.85
N SER A 50 -1.69 -0.25 -7.58
CA SER A 50 -2.06 -1.67 -7.55
C SER A 50 -1.85 -2.34 -8.91
N ARG A 51 -2.17 -1.66 -10.01
CA ARG A 51 -1.90 -2.16 -11.38
C ARG A 51 -0.41 -2.24 -11.69
N VAL A 52 0.38 -1.28 -11.19
CA VAL A 52 1.85 -1.33 -11.27
C VAL A 52 2.35 -2.57 -10.53
N LEU A 53 1.94 -2.75 -9.27
CA LEU A 53 2.35 -3.91 -8.46
C LEU A 53 2.02 -5.23 -9.15
N ASN A 54 0.75 -5.45 -9.53
CA ASN A 54 0.30 -6.69 -10.18
C ASN A 54 1.06 -7.05 -11.48
N GLY A 55 1.68 -6.05 -12.12
CA GLY A 55 2.40 -6.23 -13.39
C GLY A 55 3.91 -6.01 -13.33
N GLY A 56 4.41 -5.53 -12.20
CA GLY A 56 5.80 -5.09 -12.00
C GLY A 56 6.71 -6.22 -11.52
N ASP A 57 7.96 -6.16 -11.93
CA ASP A 57 9.02 -7.05 -11.50
C ASP A 57 9.80 -6.46 -10.32
N ALA A 58 10.93 -7.08 -9.97
CA ALA A 58 11.75 -6.65 -8.85
C ALA A 58 12.19 -5.17 -8.93
N GLN A 59 12.35 -4.61 -10.13
CA GLN A 59 12.72 -3.20 -10.29
C GLN A 59 11.60 -2.27 -9.89
N GLU A 60 10.35 -2.51 -10.32
CA GLU A 60 9.22 -1.69 -9.89
C GLU A 60 9.01 -1.75 -8.38
N PHE A 61 9.25 -2.91 -7.75
CA PHE A 61 9.22 -3.04 -6.29
C PHE A 61 10.32 -2.21 -5.62
N ALA A 62 11.55 -2.24 -6.15
CA ALA A 62 12.65 -1.41 -5.64
C ALA A 62 12.32 0.09 -5.74
N ASP A 63 11.77 0.52 -6.87
CA ASP A 63 11.39 1.92 -7.09
C ASP A 63 10.29 2.37 -6.12
N LEU A 64 9.29 1.51 -5.87
CA LEU A 64 8.24 1.78 -4.89
C LEU A 64 8.78 1.90 -3.46
N VAL A 65 9.70 1.04 -3.05
CA VAL A 65 10.36 1.15 -1.73
C VAL A 65 11.18 2.44 -1.64
N ASN A 66 11.87 2.82 -2.70
CA ASN A 66 12.68 4.04 -2.73
C ASN A 66 11.83 5.32 -2.62
N VAL A 67 10.61 5.33 -3.17
CA VAL A 67 9.69 6.47 -3.02
C VAL A 67 8.87 6.43 -1.73
N GLY A 68 9.09 5.42 -0.87
CA GLY A 68 8.39 5.27 0.40
C GLY A 68 6.94 4.81 0.23
N TYR A 69 6.64 3.99 -0.77
CA TYR A 69 5.29 3.47 -0.98
C TYR A 69 4.75 2.78 0.27
N GLY A 70 5.52 1.88 0.89
CA GLY A 70 5.08 1.08 2.03
C GLY A 70 4.58 1.91 3.22
N LYS A 71 5.32 2.94 3.63
CA LYS A 71 4.88 3.84 4.71
C LYS A 71 3.65 4.65 4.31
N VAL A 72 3.63 5.18 3.08
CA VAL A 72 2.53 6.04 2.62
C VAL A 72 1.22 5.27 2.45
N ILE A 73 1.28 4.04 1.95
CA ILE A 73 0.08 3.23 1.78
C ILE A 73 -0.52 2.82 3.13
N CYS A 74 0.31 2.50 4.14
CA CYS A 74 -0.15 2.23 5.50
C CYS A 74 -0.85 3.44 6.12
N ILE A 75 -0.28 4.65 5.94
CA ILE A 75 -0.88 5.90 6.42
C ILE A 75 -2.14 6.28 5.61
N SER A 76 -2.24 5.86 4.35
CA SER A 76 -3.38 6.28 3.51
C SER A 76 -4.73 5.73 3.95
N PHE A 77 -4.75 4.69 4.80
CA PHE A 77 -5.96 4.08 5.35
C PHE A 77 -6.16 4.36 6.84
N SER A 78 -5.40 5.31 7.39
CA SER A 78 -5.51 5.80 8.74
C SER A 78 -6.86 6.42 9.05
N THR A 79 -7.52 5.98 10.12
CA THR A 79 -8.76 6.60 10.62
C THR A 79 -8.51 7.80 11.54
N ALA A 80 -7.24 8.11 11.85
CA ALA A 80 -6.88 9.20 12.76
C ALA A 80 -7.39 10.59 12.33
N GLY A 81 -7.83 10.76 11.08
CA GLY A 81 -8.52 11.97 10.61
C GLY A 81 -9.97 12.15 11.08
N GLY A 82 -10.59 11.11 11.65
CA GLY A 82 -12.03 11.10 11.96
C GLY A 82 -12.89 10.76 10.73
N ILE A 83 -14.02 10.10 10.99
CA ILE A 83 -15.11 9.69 10.06
C ILE A 83 -14.67 9.32 8.64
N GLY A 84 -14.55 8.01 8.37
CA GLY A 84 -15.03 7.38 7.14
C GLY A 84 -14.70 8.04 5.79
N GLU A 85 -13.55 8.72 5.67
CA GLU A 85 -13.14 9.36 4.41
C GLU A 85 -13.11 8.37 3.26
N GLU A 86 -12.86 7.10 3.57
CA GLU A 86 -12.85 5.99 2.63
C GLU A 86 -13.95 5.00 2.97
N ASN A 87 -14.60 4.46 1.94
CA ASN A 87 -15.57 3.40 2.15
C ASN A 87 -14.87 2.06 2.46
N ASP A 88 -15.63 1.14 3.03
CA ASP A 88 -15.17 -0.19 3.40
C ASP A 88 -14.48 -0.97 2.27
N TYR A 89 -14.92 -0.80 1.01
CA TYR A 89 -14.33 -1.47 -0.14
C TYR A 89 -12.94 -0.93 -0.46
N ASP A 90 -12.75 0.38 -0.42
CA ASP A 90 -11.45 1.01 -0.68
C ASP A 90 -10.42 0.65 0.39
N ILE A 91 -10.85 0.65 1.65
CA ILE A 91 -10.02 0.21 2.78
C ILE A 91 -9.61 -1.25 2.59
N PHE A 92 -10.57 -2.12 2.27
CA PHE A 92 -10.31 -3.53 2.02
C PHE A 92 -9.32 -3.74 0.86
N ASN A 93 -9.56 -3.09 -0.29
CA ASN A 93 -8.68 -3.19 -1.45
C ASN A 93 -7.28 -2.65 -1.17
N GLY A 94 -7.20 -1.59 -0.37
CA GLY A 94 -5.97 -1.04 0.18
C GLY A 94 -5.15 -2.03 0.99
N LEU A 95 -5.78 -2.63 1.99
CA LEU A 95 -5.16 -3.63 2.85
C LEU A 95 -4.72 -4.88 2.07
N MET A 96 -5.49 -5.29 1.06
CA MET A 96 -5.05 -6.34 0.13
C MET A 96 -3.76 -5.95 -0.60
N CYS A 97 -3.70 -4.74 -1.17
CA CYS A 97 -2.51 -4.26 -1.86
C CYS A 97 -1.27 -4.18 -0.95
N ILE A 98 -1.47 -3.79 0.32
CA ILE A 98 -0.41 -3.80 1.34
C ILE A 98 0.06 -5.23 1.58
N PHE A 99 -0.87 -6.14 1.88
CA PHE A 99 -0.55 -7.54 2.14
C PHE A 99 0.23 -8.18 0.98
N ASP A 100 -0.25 -8.01 -0.26
CA ASP A 100 0.41 -8.55 -1.45
C ASP A 100 1.81 -7.96 -1.64
N PHE A 101 1.96 -6.64 -1.50
CA PHE A 101 3.25 -5.96 -1.63
C PHE A 101 4.30 -6.50 -0.65
N PHE A 102 3.95 -6.62 0.64
CA PHE A 102 4.87 -7.14 1.64
C PHE A 102 5.14 -8.64 1.45
N ARG A 103 4.11 -9.44 1.15
CA ARG A 103 4.28 -10.87 0.88
C ARG A 103 5.29 -11.07 -0.24
N GLU A 104 5.16 -10.31 -1.32
CA GLU A 104 6.02 -10.46 -2.50
C GLU A 104 7.44 -9.94 -2.26
N LEU A 105 7.63 -8.91 -1.43
CA LEU A 105 8.96 -8.54 -0.95
C LEU A 105 9.63 -9.67 -0.15
N HIS A 106 8.87 -10.45 0.63
CA HIS A 106 9.40 -11.51 1.49
C HIS A 106 9.55 -12.87 0.80
N GLU A 107 8.60 -13.24 -0.04
CA GLU A 107 8.48 -14.57 -0.65
C GLU A 107 8.84 -14.58 -2.14
N GLY A 108 8.93 -13.40 -2.76
CA GLY A 108 9.05 -13.27 -4.21
C GLY A 108 7.74 -13.59 -4.92
N ARG A 109 7.83 -13.86 -6.22
CA ARG A 109 6.73 -14.32 -7.07
C ARG A 109 7.18 -15.53 -7.88
N ASN A 110 6.59 -16.69 -7.62
CA ASN A 110 6.94 -17.94 -8.32
C ASN A 110 5.91 -18.32 -9.39
N ASP A 111 4.62 -18.16 -9.11
CA ASP A 111 3.52 -18.65 -9.97
C ASP A 111 2.86 -17.56 -10.84
N LEU A 112 3.27 -16.31 -10.68
CA LEU A 112 2.73 -15.14 -11.40
C LEU A 112 3.83 -14.46 -12.20
N GLN A 113 3.47 -13.90 -13.35
CA GLN A 113 4.38 -13.16 -14.21
C GLN A 113 4.20 -11.64 -14.05
N PRO A 114 5.28 -10.87 -13.82
CA PRO A 114 6.68 -11.32 -13.80
C PRO A 114 7.06 -12.01 -12.48
N SER A 115 7.84 -13.09 -12.59
CA SER A 115 8.39 -13.82 -11.44
C SER A 115 9.70 -13.19 -10.97
N PHE A 116 9.94 -13.20 -9.66
CA PHE A 116 11.18 -12.71 -9.05
C PHE A 116 11.47 -13.38 -7.71
N GLN A 117 12.74 -13.41 -7.33
CA GLN A 117 13.18 -13.95 -6.02
C GLN A 117 12.83 -12.99 -4.88
N PRO A 118 12.70 -13.47 -3.64
CA PRO A 118 12.58 -12.63 -2.45
C PRO A 118 13.52 -11.41 -2.45
N LEU A 119 13.03 -10.27 -1.97
CA LEU A 119 13.74 -8.99 -1.91
C LEU A 119 13.96 -8.57 -0.44
N PRO A 120 14.71 -9.34 0.36
CA PRO A 120 14.76 -9.18 1.83
C PRO A 120 15.32 -7.84 2.29
N LEU A 121 16.26 -7.23 1.53
CA LEU A 121 16.81 -5.92 1.86
C LEU A 121 15.77 -4.80 1.69
N LEU A 122 14.94 -4.91 0.65
CA LEU A 122 13.85 -3.97 0.40
C LEU A 122 12.71 -4.15 1.42
N ALA A 123 12.40 -5.40 1.78
CA ALA A 123 11.45 -5.71 2.83
C ALA A 123 11.87 -5.10 4.17
N ARG A 124 13.15 -5.28 4.56
CA ARG A 124 13.72 -4.66 5.75
C ARG A 124 13.63 -3.15 5.73
N ARG A 125 14.07 -2.50 4.64
CA ARG A 125 14.01 -1.04 4.49
C ARG A 125 12.58 -0.51 4.64
N THR A 126 11.62 -1.21 4.04
CA THR A 126 10.20 -0.79 4.09
C THR A 126 9.65 -0.89 5.51
N LYS A 127 10.02 -1.95 6.25
CA LYS A 127 9.67 -2.09 7.66
C LYS A 127 10.24 -0.94 8.49
N GLU A 128 11.53 -0.63 8.32
CA GLU A 128 12.19 0.49 9.00
C GLU A 128 11.46 1.82 8.71
N GLN A 129 11.09 2.08 7.45
CA GLN A 129 10.30 3.26 7.07
C GLN A 129 8.90 3.32 7.72
N ILE A 130 8.24 2.19 7.93
CA ILE A 130 6.92 2.11 8.59
C ILE A 130 7.07 2.41 10.09
N GLU A 131 8.07 1.83 10.73
CA GLU A 131 8.36 2.04 12.15
C GLU A 131 8.75 3.50 12.44
N GLU A 132 9.58 4.11 11.59
CA GLU A 132 10.02 5.51 11.74
C GLU A 132 8.87 6.53 11.63
N GLU A 133 7.84 6.24 10.83
CA GLU A 133 6.71 7.16 10.60
C GLU A 133 5.48 6.86 11.48
N GLY A 134 5.53 5.85 12.36
CA GLY A 134 4.37 5.47 13.18
C GLY A 134 3.18 4.96 12.34
N ALA A 135 3.47 4.29 11.21
CA ALA A 135 2.43 3.76 10.33
C ALA A 135 1.85 2.42 10.82
N ASN A 136 2.42 1.84 11.88
CA ASN A 136 1.94 0.59 12.49
C ASN A 136 0.64 0.81 13.26
N GLU A 137 0.54 1.91 14.00
CA GLU A 137 -0.60 2.31 14.82
C GLU A 137 -1.87 2.43 13.96
N GLU A 138 -1.71 2.91 12.74
CA GLU A 138 -2.78 3.11 11.78
C GLU A 138 -3.32 1.79 11.22
N MET A 139 -2.42 0.82 11.01
CA MET A 139 -2.80 -0.54 10.62
C MET A 139 -3.46 -1.28 11.79
N GLU A 140 -3.01 -1.05 13.02
CA GLU A 140 -3.62 -1.60 14.24
C GLU A 140 -5.06 -1.11 14.44
N ALA A 141 -5.34 0.15 14.14
CA ALA A 141 -6.70 0.69 14.19
C ALA A 141 -7.66 -0.11 13.27
N GLN A 142 -7.20 -0.51 12.08
CA GLN A 142 -8.01 -1.28 11.13
C GLN A 142 -8.25 -2.74 11.55
N MET A 143 -7.46 -3.30 12.47
CA MET A 143 -7.65 -4.67 12.99
C MET A 143 -8.91 -4.85 13.85
N ASN A 144 -9.61 -3.75 14.15
CA ASN A 144 -10.90 -3.75 14.85
C ASN A 144 -12.06 -3.30 13.96
N ASN A 145 -11.80 -2.95 12.70
CA ASN A 145 -12.83 -2.48 11.77
C ASN A 145 -13.61 -3.67 11.18
N ASN A 146 -14.89 -3.79 11.56
CA ASN A 146 -15.80 -4.84 11.10
C ASN A 146 -16.44 -4.55 9.72
N GLY A 147 -16.03 -3.48 9.05
CA GLY A 147 -16.47 -3.15 7.70
C GLY A 147 -16.15 -4.22 6.67
N TYR A 148 -16.86 -4.17 5.54
CA TYR A 148 -16.77 -5.14 4.45
C TYR A 148 -16.94 -6.61 4.92
N ASN A 149 -17.98 -6.91 5.70
CA ASN A 149 -18.23 -8.24 6.28
C ASN A 149 -17.04 -8.76 7.11
N CYS A 150 -16.48 -7.92 7.99
CA CYS A 150 -15.29 -8.20 8.81
C CYS A 150 -14.00 -8.47 8.02
N ARG A 151 -13.99 -8.34 6.69
CA ARG A 151 -12.78 -8.62 5.89
C ARG A 151 -11.67 -7.61 6.14
N ILE A 152 -12.01 -6.35 6.40
CA ILE A 152 -11.03 -5.30 6.75
C ILE A 152 -10.20 -5.76 7.95
N LYS A 153 -10.89 -6.15 9.04
CA LYS A 153 -10.29 -6.74 10.24
C LYS A 153 -9.27 -7.85 9.94
N TYR A 154 -9.64 -8.80 9.07
CA TYR A 154 -8.79 -9.95 8.76
C TYR A 154 -7.57 -9.55 7.93
N TYR A 155 -7.75 -8.72 6.91
CA TYR A 155 -6.65 -8.28 6.06
C TYR A 155 -5.69 -7.32 6.78
N ALA A 156 -6.18 -6.48 7.69
CA ALA A 156 -5.32 -5.68 8.55
C ALA A 156 -4.41 -6.57 9.41
N LYS A 157 -4.95 -7.65 9.99
CA LYS A 157 -4.17 -8.63 10.74
C LYS A 157 -3.17 -9.37 9.88
N TYR A 158 -3.53 -9.76 8.66
CA TYR A 158 -2.61 -10.42 7.74
C TYR A 158 -1.49 -9.49 7.28
N ALA A 159 -1.82 -8.26 6.88
CA ALA A 159 -0.84 -7.25 6.51
C ALA A 159 0.15 -6.99 7.66
N GLN A 160 -0.35 -6.79 8.88
CA GLN A 160 0.49 -6.61 10.06
C GLN A 160 1.37 -7.83 10.32
N ALA A 161 0.80 -9.04 10.23
CA ALA A 161 1.55 -10.27 10.42
C ALA A 161 2.69 -10.40 9.40
N VAL A 162 2.48 -10.06 8.13
CA VAL A 162 3.51 -10.13 7.09
C VAL A 162 4.57 -9.04 7.30
N ILE A 163 4.19 -7.82 7.65
CA ILE A 163 5.13 -6.73 7.95
C ILE A 163 6.03 -7.08 9.15
N LEU A 164 5.48 -7.73 10.17
CA LEU A 164 6.22 -8.11 11.38
C LEU A 164 7.00 -9.43 11.22
N ASN A 165 6.47 -10.39 10.46
CA ASN A 165 7.10 -11.69 10.27
C ASN A 165 8.23 -11.63 9.25
N HIS A 166 9.43 -11.28 9.72
CA HIS A 166 10.64 -11.81 9.11
C HIS A 166 11.88 -11.93 10.02
N PHE A 167 11.69 -12.37 11.28
CA PHE A 167 12.81 -12.85 12.12
C PHE A 167 12.60 -14.23 12.78
N ILE A 168 11.44 -14.88 12.63
CA ILE A 168 11.16 -16.11 13.41
C ILE A 168 11.63 -17.40 12.70
N HIS A 169 11.86 -17.40 11.37
CA HIS A 169 12.14 -18.64 10.61
C HIS A 169 13.49 -18.69 9.90
N ARG A 170 14.47 -17.85 10.28
CA ARG A 170 15.88 -18.08 9.96
C ARG A 170 16.67 -18.29 11.26
N ARG A 171 16.69 -19.54 11.72
CA ARG A 171 17.72 -20.10 12.60
C ARG A 171 18.47 -21.16 11.81
#